data_AF-A0A954V012-F1
#
_entry.id   AF-A0A954V012-F1
#
_cell.length_a   1.000
_cell.length_b   1.000
_cell.length_c   1.000
_cell.angle_alpha   90.00
_cell.angle_beta   90.00
_cell.angle_gamma   90.00
#
_symmetry.space_group_name_H-M   'P 1'
#
loop_
_entity.id
_entity.type
_entity.pdbx_description
1 polymer ?
#
loop_
_entity_poly.entity_id
_entity_poly.type
_entity_poly.pdbx_seq_one_letter_code
_entity_poly.pdbx_strand_id
1 'polypeptide(L)'
;MKSERRHELQKNELADRLASGIESTRSFLPAILGGLVIVAIGAIGWGLYSGYNKSQASAAWTEFYFNLTGGDADSFVDLADEHPGSAAAGWARQFAGDNYLQRGIGMMYSNRAQAKELLGKAIGVFEEVEQGA
;
A
#
# COMPACT_ATOMS: atom_id res chain seq x y z
N MET A 1 29.72 -77.12 -3.29
CA MET A 1 30.87 -76.28 -2.87
C MET A 1 31.37 -75.57 -4.13
N LYS A 2 31.41 -74.24 -4.28
CA LYS A 2 31.70 -73.17 -3.33
C LYS A 2 30.85 -71.94 -3.65
N SER A 3 30.15 -71.47 -2.62
CA SER A 3 29.77 -70.07 -2.45
C SER A 3 31.05 -69.21 -2.32
N GLU A 4 30.92 -67.92 -2.59
CA GLU A 4 31.76 -66.80 -2.14
C GLU A 4 32.50 -66.02 -3.23
N ARG A 5 32.26 -64.70 -3.17
CA ARG A 5 32.85 -63.58 -3.93
C ARG A 5 32.18 -63.27 -5.26
N ARG A 6 31.23 -62.34 -5.20
CA ARG A 6 31.25 -61.06 -5.94
C ARG A 6 29.97 -60.26 -5.63
N HIS A 7 29.91 -59.73 -4.41
CA HIS A 7 29.11 -58.55 -4.10
C HIS A 7 30.07 -57.49 -3.53
N GLU A 8 30.98 -57.01 -4.37
CA GLU A 8 31.60 -55.72 -4.10
C GLU A 8 30.57 -54.67 -4.52
N LEU A 9 29.89 -54.14 -3.51
CA LEU A 9 29.05 -52.96 -3.62
C LEU A 9 29.86 -51.89 -4.34
N GLN A 10 29.48 -51.58 -5.58
CA GLN A 10 29.87 -50.34 -6.25
C GLN A 10 29.32 -49.18 -5.42
N LYS A 11 30.05 -48.80 -4.36
CA LYS A 11 29.84 -47.53 -3.71
C LYS A 11 30.21 -46.48 -4.73
N ASN A 12 29.20 -45.78 -5.22
CA ASN A 12 29.37 -44.70 -6.16
C ASN A 12 30.17 -43.59 -5.46
N GLU A 13 31.44 -43.43 -5.82
CA GLU A 13 32.36 -42.47 -5.19
C GLU A 13 31.85 -41.03 -5.33
N LEU A 14 31.06 -40.73 -6.38
CA LEU A 14 30.35 -39.46 -6.50
C LEU A 14 29.27 -39.30 -5.43
N ALA A 15 28.56 -40.37 -5.06
CA ALA A 15 27.56 -40.32 -4.00
C ALA A 15 28.19 -40.10 -2.62
N ASP A 16 29.35 -40.72 -2.34
CA ASP A 16 30.10 -40.48 -1.10
C ASP A 16 30.70 -39.05 -1.05
N ARG A 17 31.12 -38.50 -2.19
CA ARG A 17 31.56 -37.08 -2.28
C ARG A 17 30.40 -36.10 -2.16
N LEU A 18 29.23 -36.44 -2.68
CA LEU A 18 28.01 -35.65 -2.51
C LEU A 18 27.53 -35.69 -1.06
N ALA A 19 27.56 -36.87 -0.44
CA ALA A 19 27.20 -37.08 0.97
C ALA A 19 28.12 -36.29 1.90
N SER A 20 29.44 -36.37 1.70
CA SER A 20 30.42 -35.60 2.49
C SER A 20 30.31 -34.08 2.27
N GLY A 21 29.98 -33.62 1.06
CA GLY A 21 29.67 -32.21 0.78
C GLY A 21 28.41 -31.72 1.50
N ILE A 22 27.36 -32.54 1.51
CA ILE A 22 26.11 -32.28 2.26
C ILE A 22 26.37 -32.26 3.77
N GLU A 23 27.23 -33.15 4.27
CA GLU A 23 27.56 -33.26 5.69
C GLU A 23 28.36 -32.04 6.21
N SER A 24 29.24 -31.47 5.38
CA SER A 24 29.94 -30.19 5.65
C SER A 24 28.97 -28.99 5.66
N THR A 25 27.94 -29.01 4.82
CA THR A 25 26.95 -27.92 4.71
C THR A 25 25.85 -28.04 5.78
N ARG A 26 25.75 -29.19 6.46
CA ARG A 26 24.73 -29.51 7.48
C ARG A 26 24.74 -28.55 8.67
N SER A 27 25.91 -28.01 9.02
CA SER A 27 26.04 -27.03 10.11
C SER A 27 25.43 -25.66 9.76
N PHE A 28 25.33 -25.32 8.47
CA PHE A 28 24.80 -24.03 8.00
C PHE A 28 23.35 -24.12 7.55
N LEU A 29 22.85 -25.32 7.27
CA LEU A 29 21.46 -25.59 6.88
C LEU A 29 20.43 -24.96 7.83
N PRO A 30 20.55 -25.06 9.17
CA PRO A 30 19.62 -24.38 10.09
C PRO A 30 19.66 -22.86 9.97
N ALA A 31 20.84 -22.26 9.76
CA ALA A 31 21.00 -20.83 9.61
C ALA A 31 20.43 -20.31 8.28
N ILE A 32 20.65 -21.06 7.19
CA ILE A 32 20.08 -20.76 5.87
C ILE A 32 18.55 -20.85 5.92
N LEU A 33 18.01 -21.92 6.52
CA LEU A 33 16.57 -22.09 6.69
C LEU A 33 15.98 -20.98 7.58
N GLY A 34 16.66 -20.65 8.68
CA GLY A 34 16.24 -19.53 9.55
C GLY A 34 16.22 -18.19 8.81
N GLY A 35 17.25 -17.90 8.01
CA GLY A 35 17.28 -16.71 7.16
C GLY A 35 16.15 -16.68 6.14
N LEU A 36 15.88 -17.81 5.48
CA LEU A 36 14.78 -17.96 4.52
C LEU A 36 13.42 -17.71 5.17
N VAL A 37 13.22 -18.22 6.39
CA VAL A 37 11.98 -17.97 7.17
C VAL A 37 11.82 -16.49 7.50
N ILE A 38 12.89 -15.81 7.93
CA ILE A 38 12.85 -14.36 8.21
C ILE A 38 12.50 -13.57 6.94
N VAL A 39 13.13 -13.88 5.81
CA VAL A 39 12.84 -13.23 4.53
C VAL A 39 11.39 -13.50 4.10
N ALA A 40 10.91 -14.73 4.23
CA ALA A 40 9.53 -15.09 3.90
C ALA A 40 8.52 -14.31 4.76
N ILE A 41 8.74 -14.22 6.07
CA ILE A 41 7.89 -13.44 6.97
C ILE A 41 7.91 -11.96 6.59
N GLY A 42 9.08 -11.38 6.31
CA GLY A 42 9.21 -10.00 5.87
C GLY A 42 8.47 -9.73 4.55
N ALA A 43 8.61 -10.63 3.57
CA ALA A 43 7.94 -10.53 2.28
C ALA A 43 6.41 -10.65 2.41
N ILE A 44 5.91 -11.54 3.28
CA ILE A 44 4.48 -11.67 3.56
C ILE A 44 3.96 -10.39 4.24
N GLY A 45 4.66 -9.88 5.25
CA GLY A 45 4.29 -8.64 5.93
C GLY A 45 4.22 -7.45 4.96
N TRP A 46 5.22 -7.30 4.10
CA TRP A 46 5.24 -6.27 3.06
C TRP A 46 4.12 -6.46 2.03
N GLY A 47 3.88 -7.70 1.60
CA GLY A 47 2.82 -8.04 0.66
C GLY A 47 1.45 -7.64 1.19
N LEU A 48 1.13 -7.99 2.44
CA LEU A 48 -0.12 -7.64 3.09
C LEU A 48 -0.28 -6.13 3.27
N TYR A 49 0.77 -5.43 3.71
CA TYR A 49 0.76 -3.97 3.84
C TYR A 49 0.52 -3.27 2.49
N SER A 50 1.20 -3.72 1.44
CA SER A 50 1.05 -3.16 0.10
C SER A 50 -0.32 -3.47 -0.53
N GLY A 51 -0.91 -4.64 -0.22
CA GLY A 51 -2.23 -5.04 -0.70
C GLY A 51 -3.34 -4.23 -0.05
N TYR A 52 -3.26 -3.99 1.26
CA TYR A 52 -4.23 -3.18 2.00
C TYR A 52 -4.28 -1.74 1.48
N ASN A 53 -3.12 -1.12 1.24
CA ASN A 53 -3.04 0.25 0.70
C ASN A 53 -3.61 0.36 -0.72
N LYS A 54 -3.44 -0.65 -1.58
CA LYS A 54 -4.01 -0.65 -2.93
C LYS A 54 -5.53 -0.75 -2.93
N SER A 55 -6.10 -1.57 -2.04
CA SER A 55 -7.55 -1.70 -1.91
C SER A 55 -8.19 -0.40 -1.40
N GLN A 56 -7.61 0.20 -0.37
CA GLN A 56 -8.06 1.48 0.19
C GLN A 56 -7.97 2.59 -0.87
N ALA A 57 -6.85 2.69 -1.59
CA ALA A 57 -6.68 3.67 -2.65
C ALA A 57 -7.72 3.52 -3.78
N SER A 58 -8.05 2.27 -4.16
CA SER A 58 -9.07 2.02 -5.19
C SER A 58 -10.47 2.45 -4.75
N ALA A 59 -10.82 2.24 -3.47
CA ALA A 59 -12.10 2.67 -2.93
C ALA A 59 -12.21 4.20 -2.92
N ALA A 60 -11.18 4.89 -2.41
CA ALA A 60 -11.13 6.34 -2.35
C ALA A 60 -11.25 7.00 -3.73
N TRP A 61 -10.58 6.45 -4.75
CA TRP A 61 -10.73 6.92 -6.13
C TRP A 61 -12.13 6.68 -6.69
N THR A 62 -12.74 5.53 -6.39
CA THR A 62 -14.10 5.21 -6.82
C THR A 62 -15.09 6.24 -6.29
N GLU A 63 -14.98 6.56 -5.00
CA GLU A 63 -15.81 7.55 -4.34
C GLU A 63 -15.56 8.96 -4.90
N PHE A 64 -14.31 9.30 -5.20
CA PHE A 64 -13.95 10.58 -5.80
C PHE A 64 -14.65 10.76 -7.16
N TYR A 65 -14.60 9.73 -8.02
CA TYR A 65 -15.30 9.75 -9.29
C TYR A 65 -16.82 9.79 -9.14
N PHE A 66 -17.38 9.18 -8.11
CA PHE A 66 -18.80 9.28 -7.80
C PHE A 66 -19.18 10.72 -7.44
N ASN A 67 -18.41 11.36 -6.57
CA ASN A 67 -18.63 12.75 -6.16
C ASN A 67 -18.46 13.74 -7.34
N LEU A 68 -17.62 13.45 -8.33
CA LEU A 68 -17.55 14.30 -9.54
C LEU A 68 -18.86 14.37 -10.34
N THR A 69 -19.76 13.38 -10.19
CA THR A 69 -21.03 13.35 -10.95
C THR A 69 -22.15 14.19 -10.34
N GLY A 70 -21.99 14.65 -9.09
CA GLY A 70 -23.04 15.42 -8.41
C GLY A 70 -22.80 15.74 -6.94
N GLY A 71 -21.66 15.35 -6.39
CA GLY A 71 -21.24 15.75 -5.05
C GLY A 71 -20.94 17.25 -4.97
N ASP A 72 -21.18 17.81 -3.80
CA ASP A 72 -20.79 19.18 -3.48
C ASP A 72 -19.44 19.22 -2.75
N ALA A 73 -18.98 20.43 -2.43
CA ALA A 73 -17.72 20.63 -1.73
C ALA A 73 -17.63 19.83 -0.42
N ASP A 74 -18.71 19.78 0.36
CA ASP A 74 -18.76 19.06 1.63
C ASP A 74 -18.58 17.54 1.39
N SER A 75 -19.17 16.98 0.33
CA SER A 75 -18.99 15.57 -0.05
C SER A 75 -17.52 15.18 -0.33
N PHE A 76 -16.73 16.11 -0.88
CA PHE A 76 -15.30 15.88 -1.11
C PHE A 76 -14.46 16.03 0.17
N VAL A 77 -14.89 16.87 1.12
CA VAL A 77 -14.27 16.94 2.45
C VAL A 77 -14.49 15.62 3.20
N ASP A 78 -15.72 15.13 3.20
CA ASP A 78 -16.08 13.86 3.86
C ASP A 78 -15.23 12.69 3.30
N LEU A 79 -15.09 12.58 1.97
CA LEU A 79 -14.23 11.58 1.33
C LEU A 79 -12.78 11.68 1.82
N ALA A 80 -12.25 12.90 1.90
CA ALA A 80 -10.87 13.09 2.33
C ALA A 80 -10.65 12.64 3.79
N ASP A 81 -11.63 12.87 4.64
CA ASP A 81 -11.61 12.49 6.04
C ASP A 81 -11.86 10.98 6.26
N GLU A 82 -12.64 10.35 5.37
CA GLU A 82 -12.87 8.90 5.37
C GLU A 82 -11.66 8.10 4.84
N HIS A 83 -10.88 8.66 3.91
CA HIS A 83 -9.73 8.00 3.28
C HIS A 83 -8.40 8.72 3.50
N PRO A 84 -8.00 9.01 4.76
CA PRO A 84 -6.84 9.84 5.06
C PRO A 84 -5.54 9.21 4.54
N GLY A 85 -4.60 10.06 4.08
CA GLY A 85 -3.31 9.64 3.51
C GLY A 85 -3.40 8.97 2.14
N SER A 86 -4.60 8.79 1.57
CA SER A 86 -4.75 8.35 0.19
C SER A 86 -4.49 9.51 -0.80
N ALA A 87 -3.97 9.20 -1.99
CA ALA A 87 -3.81 10.23 -3.02
C ALA A 87 -5.16 10.88 -3.41
N ALA A 88 -6.23 10.09 -3.43
CA ALA A 88 -7.58 10.57 -3.73
C ALA A 88 -8.08 11.58 -2.68
N ALA A 89 -7.78 11.38 -1.39
CA ALA A 89 -8.14 12.33 -0.34
C ALA A 89 -7.49 13.71 -0.55
N GLY A 90 -6.19 13.74 -0.93
CA GLY A 90 -5.52 15.01 -1.26
C GLY A 90 -6.19 15.74 -2.43
N TRP A 91 -6.55 15.01 -3.49
CA TRP A 91 -7.29 15.58 -4.62
C TRP A 91 -8.70 16.02 -4.25
N ALA A 92 -9.38 15.27 -3.37
CA ALA A 92 -10.71 15.60 -2.89
C ALA A 92 -10.69 16.92 -2.10
N ARG A 93 -9.74 17.11 -1.17
CA ARG A 93 -9.58 18.39 -0.47
C ARG A 93 -9.33 19.54 -1.44
N GLN A 94 -8.41 19.39 -2.39
CA GLN A 94 -8.17 20.41 -3.40
C GLN A 94 -9.46 20.77 -4.16
N PHE A 95 -10.22 19.76 -4.60
CA PHE A 95 -11.46 19.96 -5.34
C PHE A 95 -12.56 20.61 -4.50
N ALA A 96 -12.66 20.27 -3.21
CA ALA A 96 -13.58 20.93 -2.27
C ALA A 96 -13.26 22.43 -2.15
N GLY A 97 -11.97 22.77 -1.98
CA GLY A 97 -11.50 24.16 -1.94
C GLY A 97 -11.88 24.94 -3.20
N ASP A 98 -11.63 24.36 -4.38
CA ASP A 98 -12.00 24.96 -5.67
C ASP A 98 -13.52 25.19 -5.78
N ASN A 99 -14.33 24.25 -5.31
CA ASN A 99 -15.79 24.34 -5.36
C ASN A 99 -16.32 25.43 -4.41
N TYR A 100 -15.82 25.50 -3.18
CA TYR A 100 -16.13 26.60 -2.27
C TYR A 100 -15.70 27.95 -2.83
N LEU A 101 -14.51 28.04 -3.43
CA LEU A 101 -13.99 29.26 -4.05
C LEU A 101 -14.92 29.74 -5.17
N GLN A 102 -15.26 28.85 -6.11
CA GLN A 102 -16.14 29.17 -7.22
C GLN A 102 -17.51 29.66 -6.73
N ARG A 103 -18.13 28.95 -5.78
CA ARG A 103 -19.42 29.33 -5.20
C ARG A 103 -19.32 30.66 -4.43
N GLY A 104 -18.25 30.85 -3.67
CA GLY A 104 -17.98 32.07 -2.91
C GLY A 104 -17.85 33.29 -3.81
N ILE A 105 -17.08 33.18 -4.90
CA ILE A 105 -16.96 34.22 -5.93
C ILE A 105 -18.33 34.55 -6.53
N GLY A 106 -19.13 33.53 -6.86
CA GLY A 106 -20.49 33.71 -7.39
C GLY A 106 -21.42 34.48 -6.44
N MET A 107 -21.22 34.37 -5.12
CA MET A 107 -22.03 35.04 -4.11
C MET A 107 -21.55 36.46 -3.77
N MET A 108 -20.37 36.90 -4.23
CA MET A 108 -19.77 38.18 -3.80
C MET A 108 -20.67 39.41 -4.05
N TYR A 109 -21.47 39.36 -5.11
CA TYR A 109 -22.30 40.48 -5.54
C TYR A 109 -23.77 40.36 -5.14
N SER A 110 -24.22 39.18 -4.71
CA SER A 110 -25.61 38.89 -4.35
C SER A 110 -25.80 38.67 -2.84
N ASN A 111 -24.86 37.97 -2.20
CA ASN A 111 -24.91 37.66 -0.77
C ASN A 111 -23.49 37.64 -0.19
N ARG A 112 -23.02 38.81 0.23
CA ARG A 112 -21.66 38.99 0.78
C ARG A 112 -21.38 38.16 2.03
N ALA A 113 -22.39 37.94 2.87
CA ALA A 113 -22.23 37.14 4.08
C ALA A 113 -21.91 35.68 3.72
N GLN A 114 -22.71 35.10 2.82
CA GLN A 114 -22.49 33.74 2.33
C GLN A 114 -21.20 33.63 1.50
N ALA A 115 -20.87 34.65 0.71
CA ALA A 115 -19.59 34.71 -0.01
C ALA A 115 -18.40 34.61 0.96
N LYS A 116 -18.42 35.39 2.05
CA LYS A 116 -17.35 35.38 3.04
C LYS A 116 -17.21 34.03 3.73
N GLU A 117 -18.32 33.37 4.04
CA GLU A 117 -18.31 32.02 4.62
C GLU A 117 -17.67 31.00 3.66
N LEU A 118 -18.13 30.94 2.41
CA LEU A 118 -17.62 30.02 1.39
C LEU A 118 -16.14 30.26 1.09
N LEU A 119 -15.73 31.53 0.97
CA LEU A 119 -14.32 31.87 0.76
C LEU A 119 -13.47 31.50 1.97
N GLY A 120 -14.00 31.64 3.18
CA GLY A 120 -13.33 31.18 4.41
C GLY A 120 -13.14 29.66 4.43
N LYS A 121 -14.16 28.89 4.03
CA LYS A 121 -14.03 27.44 3.87
C LYS A 121 -12.98 27.06 2.83
N ALA A 122 -12.96 27.74 1.67
CA ALA A 122 -11.96 27.50 0.65
C ALA A 122 -10.54 27.71 1.17
N ILE A 123 -10.30 28.80 1.90
CA ILE A 123 -9.00 29.08 2.54
C ILE A 123 -8.61 27.96 3.50
N GLY A 124 -9.51 27.57 4.43
CA GLY A 124 -9.21 26.53 5.40
C GLY A 124 -8.82 25.20 4.74
N VAL A 125 -9.57 24.79 3.71
CA VAL A 125 -9.27 23.55 2.98
C VAL A 125 -7.93 23.64 2.22
N PHE A 126 -7.62 24.77 1.58
CA PHE A 126 -6.33 24.93 0.90
C PHE A 126 -5.15 24.96 1.87
N GLU A 127 -5.31 25.56 3.06
CA GLU A 127 -4.30 25.52 4.12
C GLU A 127 -4.03 24.08 4.58
N GLU A 128 -5.06 23.25 4.69
CA GLU A 128 -4.91 21.82 5.00
C GLU A 128 -4.15 21.06 3.89
N VAL A 129 -4.42 21.39 2.62
CA VAL A 129 -3.69 20.79 1.49
C VAL A 129 -2.21 21.20 1.51
N GLU A 130 -1.91 22.48 1.80
CA GLU A 130 -0.54 22.99 1.89
C GLU A 130 0.25 22.33 3.04
N GLN A 131 -0.39 22.10 4.18
CA GLN A 131 0.24 21.49 5.36
C GLN A 131 0.49 19.99 5.20
N GLY A 132 -0.08 19.36 4.16
CA GLY A 132 0.03 17.94 3.89
C GLY A 132 -1.07 17.17 4.60
N ALA A 133 -2.03 16.67 3.79
CA ALA A 133 -3.04 15.71 4.21
C ALA A 133 -2.43 14.41 4.77
#